data_AF-F7L0E2-F1
#
_entry.id   AF-F7L0E2-F1
#
_cell.length_a   1.000
_cell.length_b   1.000
_cell.length_c   1.000
_cell.angle_alpha   90.00
_cell.angle_beta   90.00
_cell.angle_gamma   90.00
#
_symmetry.space_group_name_H-M   'P 1'
#
loop_
_entity.id
_entity.type
_entity.pdbx_description
1 polymer ?
#
loop_
_entity_poly.entity_id
_entity_poly.type
_entity_poly.pdbx_seq_one_letter_code
_entity_poly.pdbx_strand_id
1 'polypeptide(L)' 'MSILGFGVYQIFDLEECERVVSAAIEVGYRSIDTAQIYRNEEAVGNTIKKKWNR' A
#
# COMPACT_ATOMS: atom_id res chain seq x y z
N MET A 1 15.39 6.94 4.27
CA MET A 1 14.18 6.17 4.64
C MET A 1 13.23 7.08 5.38
N SER A 2 11.92 6.96 5.14
CA SER A 2 10.90 7.61 5.98
C SER A 2 10.94 7.03 7.38
N ILE A 3 10.72 7.86 8.40
CA ILE A 3 10.69 7.42 9.81
C ILE A 3 9.40 6.67 10.13
N LEU A 4 8.33 6.95 9.37
CA LEU A 4 7.00 6.33 9.50
C LEU A 4 6.63 5.59 8.21
N GLY A 5 6.14 4.36 8.35
CA GLY A 5 5.69 3.50 7.26
C GLY A 5 4.35 2.84 7.56
N PHE A 6 3.63 2.43 6.50
CA PHE A 6 2.34 1.75 6.58
C PHE A 6 2.49 0.29 6.14
N GLY A 7 2.28 -0.66 7.05
CA GLY A 7 2.41 -2.10 6.77
C GLY A 7 1.08 -2.73 6.36
N VAL A 8 1.13 -3.68 5.41
CA VAL A 8 -0.05 -4.38 4.87
C VAL A 8 -0.11 -5.87 5.24
N TYR A 9 0.50 -6.25 6.37
CA TYR A 9 0.46 -7.63 6.86
C TYR A 9 -0.98 -8.08 7.18
N GLN A 10 -1.30 -9.32 6.83
CA GLN A 10 -2.63 -9.96 7.04
C GLN A 10 -3.81 -9.31 6.31
N ILE A 11 -3.56 -8.47 5.30
CA ILE A 11 -4.60 -7.98 4.40
C ILE A 11 -4.67 -8.92 3.19
N PHE A 12 -5.56 -9.91 3.29
CA PHE A 12 -5.73 -10.97 2.28
C PHE A 12 -6.67 -10.57 1.13
N ASP A 13 -7.61 -9.67 1.39
CA ASP A 13 -8.48 -9.11 0.36
C ASP A 13 -7.72 -8.02 -0.41
N LEU A 14 -7.58 -8.21 -1.72
CA LEU A 14 -6.82 -7.31 -2.58
C LEU A 14 -7.53 -5.97 -2.79
N GLU A 15 -8.86 -5.96 -2.83
CA GLU A 15 -9.63 -4.70 -2.94
C GLU A 15 -9.48 -3.87 -1.68
N GLU A 16 -9.53 -4.52 -0.52
CA GLU A 16 -9.27 -3.90 0.77
C GLU A 16 -7.83 -3.38 0.85
N CYS A 17 -6.85 -4.15 0.38
CA CYS A 17 -5.45 -3.72 0.31
C CYS A 17 -5.29 -2.44 -0.51
N GLU A 18 -5.89 -2.38 -1.71
CA GLU A 18 -5.85 -1.17 -2.53
C GLU A 18 -6.50 0.04 -1.81
N ARG A 19 -7.63 -0.20 -1.13
CA ARG A 19 -8.38 0.84 -0.41
C ARG A 19 -7.56 1.46 0.72
N VAL A 20 -6.95 0.62 1.58
CA VAL A 20 -6.19 1.12 2.73
C VAL A 20 -4.86 1.75 2.32
N VAL A 21 -4.19 1.23 1.30
CA VAL A 21 -2.96 1.84 0.76
C VAL A 21 -3.29 3.19 0.12
N SER A 22 -4.41 3.31 -0.59
CA SER A 22 -4.88 4.57 -1.15
C SER A 22 -5.10 5.60 -0.05
N ALA A 23 -5.80 5.22 1.02
CA ALA A 23 -6.05 6.09 2.17
C ALA A 23 -4.74 6.49 2.86
N ALA A 24 -3.79 5.56 3.06
CA ALA A 24 -2.49 5.85 3.63
C ALA A 24 -1.73 6.92 2.83
N ILE A 25 -1.72 6.81 1.49
CA ILE A 25 -1.07 7.81 0.62
C ILE A 25 -1.76 9.18 0.74
N GLU A 26 -3.10 9.19 0.77
CA GLU A 26 -3.91 10.42 0.88
C GLU A 26 -3.69 11.16 2.20
N VAL A 27 -3.51 10.44 3.31
CA VAL A 27 -3.22 11.05 4.62
C VAL A 27 -1.73 11.38 4.81
N GLY A 28 -0.88 11.09 3.82
CA GLY A 28 0.50 11.57 3.78
C GLY A 28 1.59 10.52 3.97
N TYR A 29 1.28 9.22 4.08
CA TYR A 29 2.31 8.18 4.11
C TYR A 29 3.09 8.17 2.79
N ARG A 30 4.40 7.93 2.90
CA ARG A 30 5.34 7.86 1.74
C ARG A 30 6.17 6.58 1.74
N SER A 31 5.95 5.69 2.70
CA SER A 31 6.59 4.38 2.79
C SER A 31 5.51 3.35 3.06
N ILE A 32 5.40 2.35 2.18
CA ILE A 32 4.49 1.21 2.29
C ILE A 32 5.35 -0.04 2.46
N ASP A 33 5.05 -0.84 3.48
CA ASP A 33 5.75 -2.09 3.80
C ASP A 33 4.90 -3.30 3.39
N THR A 34 5.44 -4.14 2.52
CA THR A 34 4.86 -5.39 2.06
C THR A 34 5.94 -6.46 1.93
N ALA A 35 5.55 -7.72 1.74
CA ALA A 35 6.43 -8.83 1.46
C ALA A 35 5.74 -9.85 0.56
N GLN A 36 6.53 -10.59 -0.22
CA GLN A 36 6.03 -11.64 -1.13
C GLN A 36 5.13 -12.67 -0.43
N ILE A 37 5.40 -12.99 0.85
CA ILE A 37 4.58 -13.94 1.63
C ILE A 37 3.17 -13.40 1.93
N TYR A 38 2.95 -12.08 1.89
CA TYR A 38 1.65 -11.47 2.11
C TYR A 38 0.73 -11.60 0.89
N ARG A 39 1.32 -11.88 -0.30
CA ARG A 39 0.61 -12.07 -1.58
C ARG A 39 -0.30 -10.90 -1.98
N ASN A 40 0.06 -9.68 -1.60
CA ASN A 40 -0.70 -8.46 -1.90
C ASN A 40 0.14 -7.36 -2.58
N GLU A 41 1.35 -7.68 -3.05
CA GLU A 41 2.26 -6.73 -3.72
C GLU A 41 1.67 -6.13 -5.00
N GLU A 42 0.85 -6.91 -5.73
CA GLU A 42 0.18 -6.42 -6.94
C GLU A 42 -0.83 -5.32 -6.62
N ALA A 43 -1.62 -5.48 -5.57
CA ALA A 43 -2.56 -4.46 -5.10
C ALA A 43 -1.81 -3.17 -4.69
N VAL A 44 -0.74 -3.29 -3.90
CA VAL A 44 0.13 -2.17 -3.53
C VAL A 44 0.68 -1.46 -4.77
N GLY A 45 1.22 -2.20 -5.74
CA GLY A 45 1.78 -1.67 -6.98
C GLY A 45 0.75 -0.95 -7.85
N ASN A 46 -0.46 -1.51 -7.98
CA ASN A 46 -1.56 -0.90 -8.71
C ASN A 46 -1.99 0.43 -8.07
N THR A 47 -2.12 0.47 -6.75
CA THR A 47 -2.47 1.70 -6.04
C THR A 47 -1.40 2.78 -6.20
N ILE A 48 -0.11 2.42 -6.09
CA ILE A 48 0.99 3.38 -6.29
C ILE A 48 0.95 3.96 -7.71
N LYS A 49 0.78 3.13 -8.75
CA LYS A 49 0.65 3.60 -10.14
C LYS A 49 -0.52 4.58 -10.32
N LYS A 50 -1.67 4.30 -9.70
CA LYS A 50 -2.86 5.17 -9.74
C LYS A 50 -2.64 6.53 -9.05
N LYS A 51 -1.81 6.58 -8.00
CA LYS A 51 -1.59 7.81 -7.20
C LYS A 51 -0.37 8.63 -7.63
N TRP A 52 0.65 8.02 -8.21
CA TRP A 52 1.91 8.71 -8.57
C TRP A 52 1.76 9.69 -9.74
N ASN A 53 0.74 9.51 -10.59
CA ASN A 53 0.45 10.38 -11.74
C ASN A 53 -0.61 11.47 -11.44
N ARG A 54 -0.88 11.75 -10.16
CA ARG A 54 -1.76 12.85 -9.71
C ARG A 54 -0.95 13.94 -9.05
#